data_AF-A0A1E4A6J2-F1
#
_entry.id   AF-A0A1E4A6J2-F1
#
_cell.length_a   1.000
_cell.length_b   1.000
_cell.length_c   1.000
_cell.angle_alpha   90.00
_cell.angle_beta   90.00
_cell.angle_gamma   90.00
#
_symmetry.space_group_name_H-M   'P 1'
#
loop_
_entity.id
_entity.type
_entity.pdbx_description
1 polymer ?
#
loop_
_entity_poly.entity_id
_entity_poly.type
_entity_poly.pdbx_seq_one_letter_code
_entity_poly.pdbx_strand_id
1 'polypeptide(L)'
;MNLKIVAAILTGIVLLSSCEYQKYNKAIQKDVRAGSQWVYGVHPDSAARQLSFKYEEKPELELKANELRTKLYGDPKVYLK
;
A
#
# COMPACT_ATOMS: atom_id res chain seq x y z
N MET A 1 -9.31 -40.08 36.76
CA MET A 1 -9.61 -39.14 35.66
C MET A 1 -10.95 -39.53 35.04
N ASN A 2 -11.90 -38.61 34.90
CA ASN A 2 -13.28 -38.93 34.55
C ASN A 2 -13.40 -39.31 33.06
N LEU A 3 -13.91 -40.50 32.74
CA LEU A 3 -13.89 -41.08 31.39
C LEU A 3 -14.57 -40.17 30.35
N LYS A 4 -15.61 -39.44 30.76
CA LYS A 4 -16.33 -38.47 29.92
C LYS A 4 -15.45 -37.28 29.50
N ILE A 5 -14.56 -36.83 30.39
CA ILE A 5 -13.62 -35.75 30.11
C ILE A 5 -12.57 -36.21 29.11
N VAL A 6 -12.07 -37.45 29.26
CA VAL A 6 -11.11 -38.04 28.32
C VAL A 6 -11.74 -38.19 26.94
N ALA A 7 -12.98 -38.68 26.86
CA ALA A 7 -13.69 -38.83 25.60
C ALA A 7 -13.93 -37.47 24.91
N ALA A 8 -14.31 -36.43 25.65
CA ALA A 8 -14.52 -35.09 25.09
C ALA A 8 -13.22 -34.44 24.58
N ILE A 9 -12.09 -34.67 25.26
CA ILE A 9 -10.79 -34.18 24.81
C ILE A 9 -10.36 -34.91 23.54
N LEU A 10 -10.53 -36.23 23.48
CA LEU A 10 -10.17 -37.03 22.30
C LEU A 10 -10.99 -36.63 21.07
N THR A 11 -12.30 -36.43 21.22
CA THR A 11 -13.15 -35.99 20.10
C THR A 11 -12.80 -34.57 19.64
N GLY A 12 -12.47 -33.66 20.56
CA GLY A 12 -12.02 -32.31 20.23
C GLY A 12 -10.72 -32.28 19.42
N ILE A 13 -9.74 -33.12 19.78
CA ILE A 13 -8.46 -33.22 19.06
C ILE A 13 -8.66 -33.75 17.63
N VAL A 14 -9.54 -34.75 17.45
CA VAL A 14 -9.84 -35.33 16.12
C VAL A 14 -10.58 -34.33 15.22
N LEU A 15 -11.45 -33.48 15.78
CA LEU A 15 -12.13 -32.45 15.00
C LEU A 15 -11.16 -31.33 14.56
N LEU A 16 -10.21 -30.94 15.42
CA LEU A 16 -9.21 -29.92 15.11
C LEU A 16 -8.15 -30.38 14.11
N SER A 17 -7.86 -31.67 14.00
CA SER A 17 -6.92 -32.20 12.99
C SER A 17 -7.46 -32.16 11.56
N SER A 18 -8.78 -32.00 11.38
CA SER A 18 -9.39 -31.82 10.05
C SER A 18 -8.99 -30.51 9.36
N CYS A 19 -8.50 -29.52 10.11
CA CYS A 19 -7.95 -28.28 9.56
C CYS A 19 -6.65 -28.50 8.75
N GLU A 20 -5.99 -29.67 8.86
CA GLU A 20 -4.83 -29.98 8.02
C GLU A 20 -5.17 -30.34 6.57
N TYR A 21 -6.45 -30.57 6.22
CA TYR A 21 -6.86 -30.80 4.83
C TYR A 21 -6.54 -29.60 3.93
N GLN A 22 -6.51 -28.38 4.50
CA GLN A 22 -6.10 -27.16 3.80
C GLN A 22 -4.57 -26.95 3.75
N LYS A 23 -3.79 -27.73 4.52
CA LYS A 23 -2.32 -27.60 4.59
C LYS A 23 -1.65 -28.06 3.29
N TYR A 24 -2.21 -29.08 2.65
CA TYR A 24 -1.68 -29.69 1.42
C TYR A 24 -2.48 -29.36 0.16
N ASN A 25 -3.71 -28.86 0.31
CA ASN A 25 -4.54 -28.46 -0.82
C ASN A 25 -4.39 -26.96 -1.15
N LYS A 26 -3.13 -26.51 -1.29
CA LYS A 26 -2.82 -25.21 -1.86
C LYS A 26 -2.58 -25.42 -3.35
N ALA A 27 -3.65 -25.38 -4.15
CA ALA A 27 -3.53 -25.19 -5.59
C ALA A 27 -3.05 -23.74 -5.82
N ILE A 28 -1.77 -23.48 -5.54
CA ILE A 28 -1.15 -22.19 -5.77
C ILE A 28 -1.03 -22.07 -7.29
N GLN A 29 -1.87 -21.21 -7.88
CA GLN A 29 -1.72 -20.87 -9.29
C GLN A 29 -0.29 -20.37 -9.51
N LYS A 30 0.43 -21.00 -10.44
CA LYS A 30 1.80 -20.59 -10.79
C LYS A 30 1.77 -19.14 -11.24
N ASP A 31 2.28 -18.25 -10.40
CA ASP A 31 2.43 -16.85 -10.76
C ASP A 31 3.65 -16.70 -11.68
N VAL A 32 3.37 -16.62 -12.98
CA VAL A 32 4.40 -16.45 -14.02
C VAL A 32 5.05 -15.05 -13.99
N ARG A 33 4.49 -14.13 -13.21
CA ARG A 33 5.00 -12.76 -13.04
C ARG A 33 5.52 -12.52 -11.62
N ALA A 34 5.69 -13.58 -10.83
CA ALA A 34 6.25 -13.49 -9.49
C ALA A 34 7.60 -12.74 -9.53
N GLY A 35 7.70 -11.65 -8.76
CA GLY A 35 8.88 -10.77 -8.76
C GLY A 35 8.91 -9.68 -9.84
N SER A 36 7.89 -9.59 -10.70
CA SER A 36 7.79 -8.51 -11.69
C SER A 36 7.57 -7.17 -10.99
N GLN A 37 8.58 -6.30 -11.05
CA GLN A 37 8.47 -4.92 -10.56
C GLN A 37 7.46 -4.07 -11.36
N TRP A 38 7.11 -4.49 -12.59
CA TRP A 38 6.10 -3.77 -13.36
C TRP A 38 4.68 -4.07 -12.88
N VAL A 39 4.41 -5.31 -12.43
CA VAL A 39 3.09 -5.71 -11.91
C VAL A 39 2.96 -5.44 -10.41
N TYR A 40 4.03 -5.67 -9.64
CA TYR A 40 4.01 -5.62 -8.18
C TYR A 40 4.90 -4.52 -7.59
N GLY A 41 5.68 -3.84 -8.42
CA GLY A 41 6.51 -2.72 -7.99
C GLY A 41 5.81 -1.38 -8.17
N VAL A 42 6.48 -0.33 -7.70
CA VAL A 42 5.98 1.03 -7.75
C VAL A 42 6.14 1.57 -9.18
N HIS A 43 5.00 1.73 -9.88
CA HIS A 43 4.98 2.18 -11.28
C HIS A 43 5.68 3.55 -11.43
N PRO A 44 6.40 3.80 -12.55
CA PRO A 44 6.98 5.11 -12.87
C PRO A 44 6.05 6.29 -12.59
N ASP A 45 4.80 6.16 -13.00
CA ASP A 45 3.77 7.22 -12.89
C ASP A 45 2.99 7.20 -11.56
N SER A 46 3.36 6.34 -10.62
CA SER A 46 2.67 6.28 -9.33
C SER A 46 3.09 7.44 -8.42
N ALA A 47 2.14 7.93 -7.63
CA ALA A 47 2.39 8.99 -6.65
C ALA A 47 3.51 8.64 -5.67
N ALA A 48 3.61 7.37 -5.24
CA ALA A 48 4.65 6.91 -4.34
C ALA A 48 6.07 7.10 -4.91
N ARG A 49 6.25 6.94 -6.24
CA ARG A 49 7.53 7.20 -6.90
C ARG A 49 7.77 8.68 -7.13
N GLN A 50 6.75 9.41 -7.54
CA GLN A 50 6.84 10.85 -7.78
C GLN A 50 7.23 11.61 -6.51
N LEU A 51 6.61 11.26 -5.37
CA LEU A 51 6.88 11.87 -4.07
C LEU A 51 8.22 11.46 -3.45
N SER A 52 8.86 10.40 -3.97
CA SER A 52 10.19 9.99 -3.52
C SER A 52 11.30 10.94 -3.99
N PHE A 53 11.05 11.70 -5.06
CA PHE A 53 12.01 12.69 -5.56
C PHE A 53 11.98 13.95 -4.70
N LYS A 54 13.14 14.26 -4.10
CA LYS A 54 13.36 15.51 -3.38
C LYS A 54 14.09 16.48 -4.29
N TYR A 55 13.56 17.69 -4.43
CA TYR A 55 14.19 18.76 -5.21
C TYR A 55 14.85 19.75 -4.25
N GLU A 56 16.02 20.25 -4.64
CA GLU A 56 16.65 21.36 -3.91
C GLU A 56 15.81 22.62 -4.04
N GLU A 57 15.77 23.41 -2.96
CA GLU A 57 15.09 24.70 -2.95
C GLU A 57 15.76 25.67 -3.92
N LYS A 58 14.99 26.20 -4.87
CA LYS A 58 15.44 27.20 -5.83
C LYS A 58 14.66 28.49 -5.60
N PRO A 59 15.17 29.42 -4.77
CA PRO A 59 14.44 30.63 -4.38
C PRO A 59 14.08 31.52 -5.58
N GLU A 60 14.86 31.45 -6.67
CA GLU A 60 14.56 32.15 -7.92
C GLU A 60 13.22 31.72 -8.57
N LEU A 61 12.81 30.47 -8.38
CA LEU A 61 11.53 29.97 -8.91
C LEU A 61 10.35 30.56 -8.14
N GLU A 62 10.50 30.84 -6.85
CA GLU A 62 9.45 31.47 -6.05
C GLU A 62 9.20 32.92 -6.48
N LEU A 63 10.26 33.66 -6.79
CA LEU A 63 10.16 35.02 -7.33
C LEU A 63 9.40 35.02 -8.67
N LYS A 64 9.80 34.14 -9.60
CA LYS A 64 9.10 33.99 -10.89
C LYS A 64 7.66 33.49 -10.73
N ALA A 65 7.41 32.59 -9.79
CA ALA A 65 6.05 32.12 -9.51
C ALA A 65 5.16 33.27 -9.02
N ASN A 66 5.69 34.15 -8.17
CA ASN A 66 4.96 35.34 -7.72
C ASN A 66 4.71 36.34 -8.85
N GLU A 67 5.68 36.59 -9.73
CA GLU A 67 5.52 37.42 -10.92
C GLU A 67 4.47 36.86 -11.89
N LEU A 68 4.48 35.54 -12.11
CA LEU A 68 3.46 34.89 -12.93
C LEU A 68 2.09 34.97 -12.28
N ARG A 69 2.02 34.83 -10.96
CA ARG A 69 0.75 34.91 -10.21
C ARG A 69 0.14 36.31 -10.30
N THR A 70 0.94 37.36 -10.16
CA THR A 70 0.46 38.74 -10.33
C THR A 70 0.06 39.03 -11.78
N LYS A 71 0.75 38.46 -12.76
CA LYS A 71 0.38 38.59 -14.18
C LYS A 71 -0.93 37.89 -14.53
N LEU A 72 -1.18 36.70 -13.98
CA LEU A 72 -2.37 35.91 -14.28
C LEU A 72 -3.62 36.38 -13.53
N TYR A 73 -3.47 36.79 -12.28
CA TYR A 73 -4.59 37.06 -11.38
C TYR A 73 -4.68 38.53 -10.92
N GLY A 74 -3.79 39.40 -11.39
CA GLY A 74 -3.68 40.77 -10.91
C GLY A 74 -3.01 40.86 -9.54
N ASP A 75 -2.86 42.07 -9.01
CA ASP A 75 -2.28 42.26 -7.68
C ASP A 75 -3.26 41.77 -6.60
N PRO A 76 -2.91 40.74 -5.79
CA PRO A 76 -3.78 40.22 -4.75
C PRO A 76 -4.17 41.27 -3.70
N LYS A 77 -3.41 42.37 -3.57
CA LYS A 77 -3.75 43.49 -2.68
C LYS A 77 -5.00 44.26 -3.11
N VAL A 78 -5.43 44.11 -4.37
CA VAL A 78 -6.67 44.71 -4.87
C VAL A 78 -7.91 44.03 -4.30
N TYR A 79 -7.82 42.72 -4.02
CA TYR A 79 -8.94 41.91 -3.52
C TYR A 79 -9.00 41.78 -1.99
N LEU A 80 -7.98 42.26 -1.27
CA LEU A 80 -7.89 42.25 0.19
C LEU A 80 -8.27 43.59 0.83
N LYS A 81 -9.01 44.44 0.11
CA LYS A 81 -9.59 45.68 0.65
C LYS A 81 -10.85 45.43 1.45
#